data_AF-A0A830F975-F1
#
_entry.id   AF-A0A830F975-F1
#
_cell.length_a   1.000
_cell.length_b   1.000
_cell.length_c   1.000
_cell.angle_alpha   90.00
_cell.angle_beta   90.00
_cell.angle_gamma   90.00
#
_symmetry.space_group_name_H-M   'P 1'
#
loop_
_entity.id
_entity.type
_entity.pdbx_description
1 polymer ?
#
loop_
_entity_poly.entity_id
_entity_poly.type
_entity_poly.pdbx_seq_one_letter_code
_entity_poly.pdbx_strand_id
1 'polypeptide(L)'
;MIGIVGGGVAGLAAARRLQTAGHDVRVFEASDDLGGLAASYETAGDPIEKYYHHLSGSEETIVDLIEELGLGDKLEWPIGKNAYYIDGQIHPMDKPWEILAFPHWSVYDTFRLGMLVLDVDVSEGIPKFDTFDDLEDFEDVSVREFCLRHTTENVYETFFEPLLDAKFGERKEDVSAAWLLGRIKFRGERDLLKGEPLGYLDGGFYQFTNALVDDVGRDVIETRVRVTDVGIEGGAATTLTVERGEAGDAETFDVDGVVVAAMPNVLEALTGYECDIEFQGTVCTLVSMENSLTDTYWLNVADDAPFGALIEHTNFIDESHYGGEHLLYVPKYIQSPEDPAWQDSDEEVEERWLDGLESLFPDFDRSQVNWMKTARNPRTAPVYERGYLDMVVPYDLADDVGDGVYYAGMASEAQYPERSLNGAIVAGYECADRIIE
;
A
#
# COMPACT_ATOMS: atom_id res chain seq x y z
N MET A 1 -0.64 21.51 -23.57
CA MET A 1 -0.05 20.98 -22.32
C MET A 1 -0.64 19.61 -22.01
N ILE A 2 0.05 18.78 -21.25
CA ILE A 2 -0.51 17.56 -20.67
C ILE A 2 -1.02 17.87 -19.26
N GLY A 3 -2.30 17.60 -19.01
CA GLY A 3 -2.92 17.76 -17.70
C GLY A 3 -2.79 16.49 -16.88
N ILE A 4 -2.38 16.59 -15.62
CA ILE A 4 -2.25 15.44 -14.71
C ILE A 4 -3.20 15.63 -13.54
N VAL A 5 -4.09 14.66 -13.33
CA VAL A 5 -5.08 14.65 -12.26
C VAL A 5 -4.56 13.82 -11.10
N GLY A 6 -4.13 14.48 -10.03
CA GLY A 6 -3.61 13.85 -8.80
C GLY A 6 -2.12 14.13 -8.58
N GLY A 7 -1.79 14.71 -7.42
CA GLY A 7 -0.43 15.00 -6.94
C GLY A 7 0.20 13.87 -6.12
N GLY A 8 -0.24 12.63 -6.35
CA GLY A 8 0.37 11.43 -5.77
C GLY A 8 1.63 10.98 -6.52
N VAL A 9 2.28 9.92 -6.02
CA VAL A 9 3.53 9.40 -6.61
C VAL A 9 3.40 9.09 -8.10
N ALA A 10 2.30 8.46 -8.54
CA ALA A 10 2.07 8.16 -9.95
C ALA A 10 1.99 9.42 -10.84
N GLY A 11 1.23 10.43 -10.40
CA GLY A 11 1.09 11.69 -11.14
C GLY A 11 2.39 12.47 -11.22
N LEU A 12 3.15 12.51 -10.11
CA LEU A 12 4.46 13.17 -10.07
C LEU A 12 5.50 12.43 -10.92
N ALA A 13 5.49 11.08 -10.92
CA ALA A 13 6.35 10.26 -11.77
C ALA A 13 6.05 10.49 -13.27
N ALA A 14 4.77 10.50 -13.65
CA ALA A 14 4.34 10.84 -15.00
C ALA A 14 4.77 12.26 -15.41
N ALA A 15 4.57 13.25 -14.53
CA ALA A 15 4.97 14.64 -14.76
C ALA A 15 6.46 14.76 -15.05
N ARG A 16 7.30 14.16 -14.19
CA ARG A 16 8.76 14.16 -14.33
C ARG A 16 9.19 13.55 -15.65
N ARG A 17 8.62 12.41 -16.03
CA ARG A 17 9.00 11.68 -17.25
C ARG A 17 8.60 12.44 -18.52
N LEU A 18 7.39 13.01 -18.54
CA LEU A 18 6.90 13.89 -19.61
C LEU A 18 7.75 15.16 -19.76
N GLN A 19 8.10 15.82 -18.66
CA GLN A 19 8.97 17.00 -18.68
C GLN A 19 10.37 16.67 -19.20
N THR A 20 10.92 15.52 -18.81
CA THR A 20 12.23 15.04 -19.30
C THR A 20 12.21 14.83 -20.82
N ALA A 21 11.06 14.40 -21.37
CA ALA A 21 10.84 14.29 -22.81
C ALA A 21 10.50 15.64 -23.50
N GLY A 22 10.37 16.73 -22.75
CA GLY A 22 10.15 18.09 -23.28
C GLY A 22 8.69 18.53 -23.40
N HIS A 23 7.76 17.80 -22.78
CA HIS A 23 6.34 18.19 -22.75
C HIS A 23 6.08 19.25 -21.68
N ASP A 24 5.15 20.17 -21.97
CA ASP A 24 4.61 21.13 -21.00
C ASP A 24 3.51 20.44 -20.19
N VAL A 25 3.67 20.38 -18.86
CA VAL A 25 2.78 19.65 -17.96
C VAL A 25 2.23 20.55 -16.86
N ARG A 26 1.03 20.24 -16.36
CA ARG A 26 0.54 20.74 -15.08
C ARG A 26 -0.10 19.63 -14.27
N VAL A 27 0.18 19.61 -12.97
CA VAL A 27 -0.37 18.67 -12.01
C VAL A 27 -1.40 19.38 -11.15
N PHE A 28 -2.61 18.83 -11.06
CA PHE A 28 -3.68 19.37 -10.23
C PHE A 28 -4.00 18.39 -9.10
N GLU A 29 -3.86 18.86 -7.86
CA GLU A 29 -4.15 18.09 -6.65
C GLU A 29 -5.30 18.74 -5.88
N ALA A 30 -6.33 17.95 -5.59
CA ALA A 30 -7.54 18.44 -4.93
C ALA A 30 -7.29 18.79 -3.45
N SER A 31 -6.37 18.10 -2.78
CA SER A 31 -6.01 18.31 -1.39
C SER A 31 -4.89 19.33 -1.20
N ASP A 32 -4.59 19.62 0.06
CA ASP A 32 -3.48 20.49 0.47
C ASP A 32 -2.13 19.77 0.43
N ASP A 33 -2.14 18.45 0.56
CA ASP A 33 -0.97 17.60 0.74
C ASP A 33 -0.62 16.91 -0.59
N LEU A 34 0.68 16.79 -0.89
CA LEU A 34 1.18 15.99 -2.01
C LEU A 34 1.62 14.59 -1.52
N GLY A 35 1.72 13.65 -2.45
CA GLY A 35 2.13 12.26 -2.17
C GLY A 35 0.98 11.26 -2.02
N GLY A 36 -0.27 11.73 -1.95
CA GLY A 36 -1.45 10.86 -1.87
C GLY A 36 -1.42 9.96 -0.64
N LEU A 37 -1.43 8.64 -0.83
CA LEU A 37 -1.34 7.68 0.28
C LEU A 37 0.03 7.68 0.99
N ALA A 38 1.05 8.31 0.40
CA ALA A 38 2.35 8.54 1.04
C ALA A 38 2.44 9.87 1.81
N ALA A 39 1.32 10.57 2.00
CA ALA A 39 1.29 11.78 2.82
C ALA A 39 1.73 11.50 4.27
N SER A 40 2.27 12.51 4.94
CA SER A 40 2.91 12.38 6.25
C SER A 40 2.28 13.28 7.32
N TYR A 41 2.50 12.94 8.59
CA TYR A 41 2.31 13.79 9.76
C TYR A 41 3.64 14.38 10.22
N GLU A 42 3.60 15.60 10.75
CA GLU A 42 4.70 16.15 11.54
C GLU A 42 4.77 15.44 12.91
N THR A 43 6.00 15.19 13.37
CA THR A 43 6.34 14.67 14.70
C THR A 43 7.30 15.62 15.43
N ALA A 44 7.79 15.23 16.61
CA ALA A 44 8.85 15.97 17.30
C ALA A 44 10.22 15.93 16.59
N GLY A 45 10.40 15.03 15.62
CA GLY A 45 11.58 14.92 14.77
C GLY A 45 11.19 14.78 13.30
N ASP A 46 11.55 13.65 12.69
CA ASP A 46 11.27 13.37 11.29
C ASP A 46 9.76 13.22 11.01
N PRO A 47 9.26 13.69 9.85
CA PRO A 47 7.91 13.38 9.43
C PRO A 47 7.69 11.87 9.31
N ILE A 48 6.45 11.43 9.53
CA ILE A 48 6.08 10.01 9.50
C ILE A 48 4.84 9.83 8.63
N GLU A 49 4.79 8.78 7.82
CA GLU A 49 3.67 8.56 6.90
C GLU A 49 2.32 8.39 7.65
N LYS A 50 1.21 8.74 7.01
CA LYS A 50 -0.14 8.53 7.58
C LYS A 50 -0.53 7.04 7.58
N TYR A 51 0.11 6.27 6.70
CA TYR A 51 0.00 4.82 6.58
C TYR A 51 1.41 4.24 6.59
N TYR A 52 1.61 3.06 7.18
CA TYR A 52 2.93 2.42 7.22
C TYR A 52 3.44 2.08 5.81
N HIS A 53 4.74 2.29 5.57
CA HIS A 53 5.41 1.96 4.32
C HIS A 53 6.81 1.40 4.58
N HIS A 54 7.24 0.50 3.70
CA HIS A 54 8.62 0.06 3.54
C HIS A 54 8.80 -0.42 2.09
N LEU A 55 10.05 -0.55 1.64
CA LEU A 55 10.38 -1.10 0.33
C LEU A 55 10.89 -2.54 0.45
N SER A 56 10.69 -3.32 -0.61
CA SER A 56 11.46 -4.54 -0.85
C SER A 56 12.62 -4.27 -1.81
N GLY A 57 13.71 -5.02 -1.71
CA GLY A 57 14.86 -4.89 -2.63
C GLY A 57 14.52 -5.25 -4.07
N SER A 58 13.44 -6.00 -4.28
CA SER A 58 12.92 -6.33 -5.61
C SER A 58 12.23 -5.14 -6.32
N GLU A 59 11.96 -4.06 -5.60
CA GLU A 59 11.31 -2.87 -6.14
C GLU A 59 12.32 -1.91 -6.81
N GLU A 60 12.93 -2.36 -7.91
CA GLU A 60 14.05 -1.67 -8.55
C GLU A 60 13.69 -0.25 -9.05
N THR A 61 12.47 -0.03 -9.57
CA THR A 61 12.10 1.27 -10.18
C THR A 61 12.08 2.42 -9.17
N ILE A 62 11.58 2.18 -7.95
CA ILE A 62 11.62 3.21 -6.90
C ILE A 62 13.04 3.41 -6.37
N VAL A 63 13.84 2.36 -6.28
CA VAL A 63 15.24 2.46 -5.83
C VAL A 63 16.05 3.29 -6.83
N ASP A 64 15.91 3.00 -8.13
CA ASP A 64 16.54 3.76 -9.20
C ASP A 64 16.11 5.24 -9.17
N LEU A 65 14.82 5.52 -9.00
CA LEU A 65 14.32 6.89 -8.90
C LEU A 65 14.85 7.61 -7.64
N ILE A 66 14.96 6.92 -6.51
CA ILE A 66 15.58 7.46 -5.29
C ILE A 66 17.04 7.83 -5.54
N GLU A 67 17.80 6.99 -6.25
CA GLU A 67 19.19 7.28 -6.65
C GLU A 67 19.27 8.48 -7.59
N GLU A 68 18.40 8.55 -8.61
CA GLU A 68 18.33 9.67 -9.56
C GLU A 68 18.01 11.01 -8.87
N LEU A 69 17.16 10.99 -7.84
CA LEU A 69 16.83 12.16 -7.02
C LEU A 69 17.94 12.52 -6.01
N GLY A 70 19.05 11.77 -5.99
CA GLY A 70 20.18 12.01 -5.10
C GLY A 70 19.94 11.62 -3.65
N LEU A 71 18.96 10.73 -3.40
CA LEU A 71 18.59 10.23 -2.07
C LEU A 71 19.16 8.83 -1.76
N GLY A 72 19.92 8.23 -2.67
CA GLY A 72 20.48 6.87 -2.51
C GLY A 72 21.27 6.68 -1.20
N ASP A 73 22.07 7.66 -0.80
CA ASP A 73 22.84 7.61 0.47
C ASP A 73 21.96 7.61 1.73
N LYS A 74 20.67 7.97 1.60
CA LYS A 74 19.68 7.96 2.69
C LYS A 74 18.82 6.69 2.72
N LEU A 75 18.89 5.85 1.69
CA LEU A 75 18.11 4.62 1.64
C LEU A 75 18.82 3.55 2.48
N GLU A 76 18.21 3.21 3.61
CA GLU A 76 18.69 2.19 4.51
C GLU A 76 17.89 0.90 4.36
N TRP A 77 18.51 -0.23 4.74
CA TRP A 77 17.90 -1.56 4.70
C TRP A 77 17.91 -2.22 6.09
N PRO A 78 17.24 -1.63 7.11
CA PRO A 78 17.12 -2.22 8.42
C PRO A 78 16.35 -3.55 8.40
N ILE A 79 16.54 -4.35 9.44
CA ILE A 79 15.84 -5.62 9.62
C ILE A 79 14.55 -5.38 10.40
N GLY A 80 13.40 -5.63 9.78
CA GLY A 80 12.11 -5.64 10.46
C GLY A 80 11.87 -6.97 11.18
N LYS A 81 11.67 -6.94 12.51
CA LYS A 81 11.25 -8.13 13.27
C LYS A 81 9.75 -8.37 13.13
N ASN A 82 9.37 -9.60 12.79
CA ASN A 82 7.98 -10.01 12.63
C ASN A 82 7.58 -11.01 13.71
N ALA A 83 6.38 -10.86 14.24
CA ALA A 83 5.82 -11.82 15.18
C ALA A 83 4.32 -12.05 14.96
N TYR A 84 3.82 -13.08 15.64
CA TYR A 84 2.44 -13.51 15.62
C TYR A 84 1.90 -13.57 17.05
N TYR A 85 0.83 -12.86 17.33
CA TYR A 85 0.15 -12.86 18.62
C TYR A 85 -1.02 -13.83 18.59
N ILE A 86 -0.94 -14.90 19.40
CA ILE A 86 -1.98 -15.92 19.54
C ILE A 86 -1.98 -16.49 20.96
N ASP A 87 -3.16 -16.77 21.50
CA ASP A 87 -3.37 -17.32 22.86
C ASP A 87 -2.64 -16.51 23.95
N GLY A 88 -2.68 -15.18 23.83
CA GLY A 88 -2.06 -14.27 24.80
C GLY A 88 -0.53 -14.18 24.73
N GLN A 89 0.11 -14.68 23.67
CA GLN A 89 1.57 -14.75 23.55
C GLN A 89 2.09 -14.26 22.20
N ILE A 90 3.23 -13.56 22.24
CA ILE A 90 3.97 -13.14 21.04
C ILE A 90 4.94 -14.25 20.64
N HIS A 91 4.82 -14.72 19.41
CA HIS A 91 5.70 -15.72 18.80
C HIS A 91 6.48 -15.09 17.63
N PRO A 92 7.81 -14.92 17.75
CA PRO A 92 8.66 -14.46 16.64
C PRO A 92 8.58 -15.39 15.42
N MET A 93 8.60 -14.83 14.20
CA MET A 93 8.39 -15.58 12.96
C MET A 93 9.47 -15.30 11.89
N ASP A 94 10.64 -14.81 12.29
CA ASP A 94 11.70 -14.41 11.36
C ASP A 94 12.64 -15.58 11.05
N LYS A 95 13.00 -16.38 12.05
CA LYS A 95 13.99 -17.47 11.88
C LYS A 95 13.35 -18.86 11.78
N PRO A 96 13.99 -19.79 11.05
CA PRO A 96 13.51 -21.17 10.94
C PRO A 96 13.28 -21.88 12.28
N TRP A 97 14.12 -21.63 13.30
CA TRP A 97 13.94 -22.26 14.62
C TRP A 97 12.81 -21.63 15.44
N GLU A 98 12.44 -20.38 15.17
CA GLU A 98 11.31 -19.71 15.81
C GLU A 98 10.00 -20.27 15.23
N ILE A 99 9.95 -20.41 13.90
CA ILE A 99 8.87 -21.09 13.17
C ILE A 99 8.71 -22.54 13.66
N LEU A 100 9.81 -23.30 13.83
CA LEU A 100 9.78 -24.67 14.36
C LEU A 100 9.36 -24.73 15.84
N ALA A 101 9.53 -23.65 16.59
CA ALA A 101 9.13 -23.56 17.99
C ALA A 101 7.67 -23.10 18.16
N PHE A 102 6.98 -22.74 17.07
CA PHE A 102 5.59 -22.33 17.12
C PHE A 102 4.69 -23.48 17.61
N PRO A 103 4.01 -23.32 18.76
CA PRO A 103 3.39 -24.45 19.46
C PRO A 103 2.17 -25.04 18.76
N HIS A 104 1.61 -24.34 17.76
CA HIS A 104 0.42 -24.76 17.02
C HIS A 104 0.72 -25.65 15.82
N TRP A 105 1.99 -25.82 15.44
CA TRP A 105 2.37 -26.57 14.25
C TRP A 105 3.08 -27.87 14.58
N SER A 106 2.70 -28.92 13.84
CA SER A 106 3.50 -30.14 13.77
C SER A 106 4.72 -29.93 12.87
N VAL A 107 5.70 -30.83 12.97
CA VAL A 107 6.86 -30.84 12.05
C VAL A 107 6.41 -30.94 10.59
N TYR A 108 5.29 -31.60 10.31
CA TYR A 108 4.73 -31.71 8.96
C TYR A 108 4.13 -30.38 8.47
N ASP A 109 3.44 -29.66 9.34
CA ASP A 109 2.91 -28.32 9.07
C ASP A 109 4.06 -27.36 8.72
N THR A 110 5.08 -27.30 9.59
CA THR A 110 6.25 -26.45 9.35
C THR A 110 7.01 -26.85 8.09
N PHE A 111 7.14 -28.15 7.81
CA PHE A 111 7.75 -28.61 6.56
C PHE A 111 6.98 -28.12 5.34
N ARG A 112 5.65 -28.28 5.32
CA ARG A 112 4.80 -27.90 4.20
C ARG A 112 4.82 -26.39 3.94
N LEU A 113 4.69 -25.58 4.98
CA LEU A 113 4.83 -24.13 4.89
C LEU A 113 6.23 -23.73 4.42
N GLY A 114 7.27 -24.37 4.96
CA GLY A 114 8.66 -24.10 4.58
C GLY A 114 8.94 -24.41 3.11
N MET A 115 8.36 -25.48 2.55
CA MET A 115 8.48 -25.77 1.11
C MET A 115 7.83 -24.70 0.25
N LEU A 116 6.63 -24.21 0.63
CA LEU A 116 5.97 -23.11 -0.08
C LEU A 116 6.82 -21.82 -0.05
N VAL A 117 7.35 -21.45 1.13
CA VAL A 117 8.19 -20.24 1.28
C VAL A 117 9.52 -20.36 0.51
N LEU A 118 10.05 -21.57 0.35
CA LEU A 118 11.25 -21.85 -0.45
C LEU A 118 10.96 -22.03 -1.95
N ASP A 119 9.74 -21.73 -2.40
CA ASP A 119 9.33 -21.83 -3.79
C ASP A 119 9.36 -23.28 -4.33
N VAL A 120 9.06 -24.25 -3.47
CA VAL A 120 9.08 -25.68 -3.78
C VAL A 120 7.68 -26.28 -3.64
N ASP A 121 7.05 -26.65 -4.75
CA ASP A 121 5.78 -27.38 -4.71
C ASP A 121 6.03 -28.87 -4.41
N VAL A 122 5.46 -29.34 -3.29
CA VAL A 122 5.45 -30.75 -2.89
C VAL A 122 4.03 -31.33 -2.79
N SER A 123 3.01 -30.60 -3.28
CA SER A 123 1.59 -30.98 -3.19
C SER A 123 1.29 -32.33 -3.86
N GLU A 124 2.04 -32.68 -4.91
CA GLU A 124 1.90 -33.93 -5.65
C GLU A 124 2.93 -35.02 -5.22
N GLY A 125 3.69 -34.76 -4.15
CA GLY A 125 4.69 -35.68 -3.60
C GLY A 125 6.04 -35.73 -4.34
N ILE A 126 6.15 -35.13 -5.53
CA ILE A 126 7.41 -34.91 -6.25
C ILE A 126 7.72 -33.41 -6.20
N PRO A 127 8.89 -32.99 -5.67
CA PRO A 127 9.28 -31.58 -5.63
C PRO A 127 9.38 -30.97 -7.02
N LYS A 128 8.72 -29.83 -7.23
CA LYS A 128 8.83 -28.94 -8.39
C LYS A 128 9.32 -27.57 -7.93
N PHE A 129 10.11 -26.88 -8.74
CA PHE A 129 10.81 -25.64 -8.38
C PHE A 129 10.43 -24.43 -9.25
N ASP A 130 9.54 -24.65 -10.21
CA ASP A 130 9.09 -23.71 -11.23
C ASP A 130 7.58 -23.50 -11.17
N THR A 131 6.90 -24.14 -10.22
CA THR A 131 5.43 -24.16 -10.15
C THR A 131 4.83 -22.80 -9.85
N PHE A 132 5.54 -21.93 -9.14
CA PHE A 132 5.03 -20.62 -8.75
C PHE A 132 5.74 -19.48 -9.49
N ASP A 133 6.50 -19.77 -10.57
CA ASP A 133 7.25 -18.76 -11.33
C ASP A 133 6.31 -17.68 -11.90
N ASP A 134 5.21 -18.11 -12.51
CA ASP A 134 4.16 -17.25 -13.03
C ASP A 134 3.03 -17.10 -12.00
N LEU A 135 2.77 -15.87 -11.57
CA LEU A 135 1.72 -15.58 -10.60
C LEU A 135 0.33 -15.61 -11.26
N GLU A 136 0.26 -15.31 -12.56
CA GLU A 136 -0.99 -15.26 -13.32
C GLU A 136 -1.64 -16.64 -13.43
N ASP A 137 -0.84 -17.72 -13.41
CA ASP A 137 -1.30 -19.11 -13.38
C ASP A 137 -2.20 -19.41 -12.16
N PHE A 138 -2.15 -18.57 -11.11
CA PHE A 138 -2.89 -18.72 -9.86
C PHE A 138 -3.98 -17.67 -9.68
N GLU A 139 -4.23 -16.84 -10.70
CA GLU A 139 -5.15 -15.72 -10.64
C GLU A 139 -6.60 -16.18 -10.37
N ASP A 140 -7.04 -17.26 -11.01
CA ASP A 140 -8.37 -17.86 -10.85
C ASP A 140 -8.51 -18.79 -9.64
N VAL A 141 -7.43 -19.08 -8.92
CA VAL A 141 -7.43 -20.01 -7.78
C VAL A 141 -7.69 -19.23 -6.50
N SER A 142 -8.60 -19.70 -5.63
CA SER A 142 -8.81 -19.01 -4.35
C SER A 142 -7.62 -19.24 -3.41
N VAL A 143 -7.28 -18.23 -2.58
CA VAL A 143 -6.22 -18.37 -1.57
C VAL A 143 -6.46 -19.58 -0.68
N ARG A 144 -7.72 -19.81 -0.27
CA ARG A 144 -8.09 -20.95 0.57
C ARG A 144 -7.78 -22.28 -0.10
N GLU A 145 -8.19 -22.47 -1.36
CA GLU A 145 -7.90 -23.71 -2.11
C GLU A 145 -6.40 -23.91 -2.24
N PHE A 146 -5.67 -22.85 -2.60
CA PHE A 146 -4.22 -22.86 -2.74
C PHE A 146 -3.52 -23.26 -1.44
N CYS A 147 -3.86 -22.61 -0.32
CA CYS A 147 -3.27 -22.90 0.99
C CYS A 147 -3.52 -24.35 1.41
N LEU A 148 -4.74 -24.86 1.25
CA LEU A 148 -5.06 -26.26 1.59
C LEU A 148 -4.30 -27.25 0.70
N ARG A 149 -4.05 -26.89 -0.57
CA ARG A 149 -3.29 -27.73 -1.52
C ARG A 149 -1.79 -27.72 -1.24
N HIS A 150 -1.19 -26.59 -0.89
CA HIS A 150 0.27 -26.43 -0.77
C HIS A 150 0.79 -26.46 0.67
N THR A 151 -0.08 -26.26 1.67
CA THR A 151 0.27 -26.34 3.09
C THR A 151 -0.52 -27.45 3.80
N THR A 152 -1.22 -27.16 4.90
CA THR A 152 -2.14 -28.06 5.60
C THR A 152 -3.35 -27.28 6.11
N GLU A 153 -4.42 -27.99 6.46
CA GLU A 153 -5.62 -27.39 7.07
C GLU A 153 -5.26 -26.63 8.36
N ASN A 154 -4.41 -27.22 9.20
CA ASN A 154 -3.94 -26.58 10.42
C ASN A 154 -3.15 -25.28 10.16
N VAL A 155 -2.26 -25.23 9.16
CA VAL A 155 -1.55 -24.00 8.78
C VAL A 155 -2.51 -22.95 8.24
N TYR A 156 -3.52 -23.34 7.46
CA TYR A 156 -4.53 -22.41 7.00
C TYR A 156 -5.28 -21.79 8.19
N GLU A 157 -5.88 -22.60 9.06
CA GLU A 157 -6.71 -22.14 10.19
C GLU A 157 -5.92 -21.32 11.22
N THR A 158 -4.67 -21.70 11.50
CA THR A 158 -3.87 -21.06 12.58
C THR A 158 -3.02 -19.88 12.11
N PHE A 159 -2.90 -19.65 10.81
CA PHE A 159 -2.01 -18.62 10.27
C PHE A 159 -2.60 -17.84 9.11
N PHE A 160 -2.93 -18.50 7.99
CA PHE A 160 -3.42 -17.77 6.82
C PHE A 160 -4.82 -17.19 7.04
N GLU A 161 -5.73 -17.93 7.65
CA GLU A 161 -7.11 -17.49 7.86
C GLU A 161 -7.20 -16.22 8.72
N PRO A 162 -6.56 -16.12 9.91
CA PRO A 162 -6.62 -14.88 10.68
C PRO A 162 -5.98 -13.69 9.97
N LEU A 163 -4.92 -13.91 9.18
CA LEU A 163 -4.29 -12.85 8.38
C LEU A 163 -5.20 -12.36 7.24
N LEU A 164 -5.93 -13.29 6.62
CA LEU A 164 -6.91 -12.99 5.59
C LEU A 164 -8.13 -12.29 6.18
N ASP A 165 -8.61 -12.72 7.35
CA ASP A 165 -9.69 -12.04 8.09
C ASP A 165 -9.28 -10.61 8.46
N ALA A 166 -8.07 -10.42 8.98
CA ALA A 166 -7.53 -9.12 9.32
C ALA A 166 -7.45 -8.17 8.12
N LYS A 167 -7.08 -8.69 6.94
CA LYS A 167 -6.90 -7.87 5.73
C LYS A 167 -8.16 -7.69 4.91
N PHE A 168 -8.93 -8.75 4.66
CA PHE A 168 -10.06 -8.77 3.72
C PHE A 168 -11.42 -9.01 4.38
N GLY A 169 -11.46 -9.38 5.67
CA GLY A 169 -12.69 -9.68 6.38
C GLY A 169 -13.57 -10.67 5.63
N GLU A 170 -14.84 -10.32 5.44
CA GLU A 170 -15.83 -11.16 4.76
C GLU A 170 -15.49 -11.48 3.28
N ARG A 171 -14.62 -10.70 2.64
CA ARG A 171 -14.18 -10.90 1.24
C ARG A 171 -13.05 -11.91 1.09
N LYS A 172 -12.52 -12.51 2.17
CA LYS A 172 -11.37 -13.43 2.12
C LYS A 172 -11.54 -14.61 1.16
N GLU A 173 -12.77 -15.08 0.97
CA GLU A 173 -13.08 -16.24 0.10
C GLU A 173 -12.98 -15.89 -1.40
N ASP A 174 -13.03 -14.61 -1.75
CA ASP A 174 -12.95 -14.14 -3.13
C ASP A 174 -11.49 -13.97 -3.60
N VAL A 175 -10.56 -13.84 -2.66
CA VAL A 175 -9.16 -13.47 -2.90
C VAL A 175 -8.44 -14.53 -3.73
N SER A 176 -7.69 -14.06 -4.71
CA SER A 176 -6.84 -14.85 -5.60
C SER A 176 -5.56 -15.32 -4.91
N ALA A 177 -5.14 -16.55 -5.21
CA ALA A 177 -3.87 -17.12 -4.75
C ALA A 177 -2.65 -16.36 -5.30
N ALA A 178 -2.78 -15.71 -6.46
CA ALA A 178 -1.73 -14.86 -7.02
C ALA A 178 -1.33 -13.73 -6.05
N TRP A 179 -2.29 -13.15 -5.32
CA TRP A 179 -2.02 -12.17 -4.27
C TRP A 179 -1.14 -12.75 -3.16
N LEU A 180 -1.45 -13.95 -2.66
CA LEU A 180 -0.68 -14.57 -1.60
C LEU A 180 0.74 -14.91 -2.08
N LEU A 181 0.87 -15.46 -3.28
CA LEU A 181 2.17 -15.77 -3.88
C LEU A 181 3.01 -14.50 -4.11
N GLY A 182 2.38 -13.42 -4.56
CA GLY A 182 2.99 -12.10 -4.64
C GLY A 182 3.56 -11.66 -3.30
N ARG A 183 2.80 -11.81 -2.20
CA ARG A 183 3.29 -11.53 -0.84
C ARG A 183 4.46 -12.43 -0.45
N ILE A 184 4.43 -13.72 -0.78
CA ILE A 184 5.51 -14.63 -0.41
C ILE A 184 6.80 -14.28 -1.17
N LYS A 185 6.70 -13.98 -2.48
CA LYS A 185 7.84 -13.56 -3.30
C LYS A 185 8.38 -12.21 -2.90
N PHE A 186 7.52 -11.24 -2.60
CA PHE A 186 7.90 -9.91 -2.09
C PHE A 186 8.74 -10.01 -0.82
N ARG A 187 8.44 -11.00 0.02
CA ARG A 187 9.14 -11.31 1.27
C ARG A 187 10.29 -12.33 1.10
N GLY A 188 10.59 -12.74 -0.13
CA GLY A 188 11.54 -13.81 -0.46
C GLY A 188 13.02 -13.42 -0.29
N GLU A 189 13.34 -12.14 -0.16
CA GLU A 189 14.71 -11.64 0.08
C GLU A 189 15.15 -11.74 1.55
N ARG A 190 14.63 -12.74 2.28
CA ARG A 190 15.00 -12.99 3.67
C ARG A 190 16.44 -13.49 3.75
N ASP A 191 17.27 -12.78 4.50
CA ASP A 191 18.46 -13.39 5.07
C ASP A 191 17.98 -14.41 6.11
N LEU A 192 18.12 -15.70 5.80
CA LEU A 192 17.67 -16.83 6.63
C LEU A 192 18.18 -16.78 8.09
N LEU A 193 19.20 -15.97 8.39
CA LEU A 193 19.77 -15.79 9.72
C LEU A 193 19.41 -14.46 10.36
N LYS A 194 19.23 -13.40 9.56
CA LYS A 194 19.05 -12.03 10.06
C LYS A 194 17.61 -11.54 10.01
N GLY A 195 16.76 -12.08 9.13
CA GLY A 195 15.39 -11.61 8.92
C GLY A 195 15.23 -10.92 7.56
N GLU A 196 14.17 -10.15 7.43
CA GLU A 196 13.76 -9.49 6.19
C GLU A 196 14.35 -8.06 6.17
N PRO A 197 15.33 -7.75 5.29
CA PRO A 197 15.76 -6.38 5.08
C PRO A 197 14.65 -5.61 4.36
N LEU A 198 14.25 -4.49 4.94
CA LEU A 198 13.20 -3.64 4.40
C LEU A 198 13.77 -2.24 4.17
N GLY A 199 13.51 -1.67 3.00
CA GLY A 199 14.01 -0.36 2.61
C GLY A 199 13.23 0.76 3.28
N TYR A 200 13.94 1.72 3.86
CA TYR A 200 13.35 2.94 4.42
C TYR A 200 14.32 4.11 4.28
N LEU A 201 13.79 5.32 4.08
CA LEU A 201 14.60 6.52 3.93
C LEU A 201 14.87 7.17 5.29
N ASP A 202 16.11 7.56 5.53
CA ASP A 202 16.44 8.49 6.62
C ASP A 202 15.66 9.81 6.43
N GLY A 203 14.79 10.12 7.40
CA GLY A 203 13.80 11.20 7.31
C GLY A 203 12.45 10.84 6.68
N GLY A 204 12.18 9.55 6.43
CA GLY A 204 10.92 9.01 5.90
C GLY A 204 10.72 9.19 4.40
N PHE A 205 9.64 8.62 3.87
CA PHE A 205 9.20 8.79 2.47
C PHE A 205 8.72 10.20 2.16
N TYR A 206 8.55 11.04 3.18
CA TYR A 206 8.46 12.49 2.99
C TYR A 206 9.64 13.03 2.18
N GLN A 207 10.87 12.53 2.42
CA GLN A 207 12.05 12.95 1.65
C GLN A 207 11.90 12.65 0.16
N PHE A 208 11.45 11.43 -0.17
CA PHE A 208 11.22 10.98 -1.54
C PHE A 208 10.15 11.85 -2.22
N THR A 209 8.99 11.99 -1.59
CA THR A 209 7.88 12.78 -2.13
C THR A 209 8.31 14.23 -2.34
N ASN A 210 9.00 14.83 -1.36
CA ASN A 210 9.43 16.22 -1.45
C ASN A 210 10.51 16.42 -2.53
N ALA A 211 11.47 15.50 -2.65
CA ALA A 211 12.47 15.57 -3.71
C ALA A 211 11.84 15.42 -5.11
N LEU A 212 10.87 14.53 -5.26
CA LEU A 212 10.15 14.36 -6.52
C LEU A 212 9.32 15.61 -6.87
N VAL A 213 8.67 16.25 -5.89
CA VAL A 213 7.97 17.53 -6.07
C VAL A 213 8.93 18.65 -6.47
N ASP A 214 10.11 18.72 -5.84
CA ASP A 214 11.11 19.75 -6.16
C ASP A 214 11.74 19.53 -7.54
N ASP A 215 11.91 18.28 -7.98
CA ASP A 215 12.41 17.91 -9.31
C ASP A 215 11.41 18.23 -10.43
N VAL A 216 10.12 17.92 -10.22
CA VAL A 216 9.02 18.31 -11.13
C VAL A 216 8.83 19.83 -11.18
N GLY A 217 9.07 20.50 -10.05
CA GLY A 217 8.94 21.94 -9.87
C GLY A 217 7.59 22.35 -9.32
N ARG A 218 7.58 23.04 -8.19
CA ARG A 218 6.35 23.48 -7.51
C ARG A 218 5.48 24.44 -8.33
N ASP A 219 6.07 25.15 -9.28
CA ASP A 219 5.33 26.09 -10.13
C ASP A 219 4.40 25.39 -11.14
N VAL A 220 4.60 24.09 -11.41
CA VAL A 220 3.71 23.29 -12.28
C VAL A 220 2.68 22.48 -11.51
N ILE A 221 2.72 22.51 -10.17
CA ILE A 221 1.84 21.75 -9.28
C ILE A 221 0.89 22.70 -8.57
N GLU A 222 -0.41 22.52 -8.78
CA GLU A 222 -1.45 23.31 -8.12
C GLU A 222 -2.23 22.43 -7.13
N THR A 223 -2.00 22.63 -5.83
CA THR A 223 -2.79 22.03 -4.73
C THR A 223 -4.08 22.82 -4.46
N ARG A 224 -5.06 22.23 -3.78
CA ARG A 224 -6.42 22.81 -3.59
C ARG A 224 -7.14 23.11 -4.91
N VAL A 225 -6.81 22.36 -5.96
CA VAL A 225 -7.37 22.50 -7.29
C VAL A 225 -7.96 21.17 -7.72
N ARG A 226 -9.29 21.11 -7.77
CA ARG A 226 -10.02 19.89 -8.14
C ARG A 226 -10.30 19.91 -9.63
N VAL A 227 -9.86 18.89 -10.35
CA VAL A 227 -10.31 18.66 -11.72
C VAL A 227 -11.76 18.18 -11.69
N THR A 228 -12.62 18.79 -12.49
CA THR A 228 -14.06 18.51 -12.49
C THR A 228 -14.60 18.01 -13.81
N ASP A 229 -13.88 18.19 -14.92
CA ASP A 229 -14.30 17.72 -16.24
C ASP A 229 -13.10 17.52 -17.18
N VAL A 230 -13.18 16.50 -18.03
CA VAL A 230 -12.30 16.28 -19.18
C VAL A 230 -13.14 16.40 -20.44
N GLY A 231 -12.96 17.49 -21.19
CA GLY A 231 -13.71 17.73 -22.40
C GLY A 231 -13.14 16.96 -23.58
N ILE A 232 -13.98 16.13 -24.20
CA ILE A 232 -13.63 15.31 -25.37
C ILE A 232 -14.36 15.85 -26.60
N GLU A 233 -13.60 16.30 -27.60
CA GLU A 233 -14.13 16.79 -28.86
C GLU A 233 -13.53 16.03 -30.04
N GLY A 234 -14.38 15.56 -30.96
CA GLY A 234 -13.91 14.82 -32.13
C GLY A 234 -13.27 13.46 -31.82
N GLY A 235 -13.49 12.93 -30.62
CA GLY A 235 -12.91 11.68 -30.14
C GLY A 235 -11.56 11.83 -29.42
N ALA A 236 -11.11 13.06 -29.15
CA ALA A 236 -9.86 13.33 -28.44
C ALA A 236 -10.09 14.26 -27.24
N ALA A 237 -9.29 14.11 -26.18
CA ALA A 237 -9.25 15.05 -25.07
C ALA A 237 -8.68 16.39 -25.56
N THR A 238 -9.46 17.46 -25.39
CA THR A 238 -9.09 18.81 -25.85
C THR A 238 -9.09 19.83 -24.73
N THR A 239 -9.84 19.60 -23.66
CA THR A 239 -9.91 20.54 -22.53
C THR A 239 -9.91 19.84 -21.18
N LEU A 240 -9.43 20.55 -20.16
CA LEU A 240 -9.46 20.13 -18.77
C LEU A 240 -10.01 21.27 -17.91
N THR A 241 -11.09 21.02 -17.17
CA THR A 241 -11.69 22.02 -16.29
C THR A 241 -11.33 21.75 -14.83
N VAL A 242 -10.93 22.81 -14.13
CA VAL A 242 -10.57 22.76 -12.72
C VAL A 242 -11.34 23.78 -11.91
N GLU A 243 -11.56 23.51 -10.64
CA GLU A 243 -12.16 24.43 -9.66
C GLU A 243 -11.15 24.76 -8.56
N ARG A 244 -11.04 26.05 -8.21
CA ARG A 244 -10.16 26.54 -7.15
C ARG A 244 -10.94 27.07 -5.95
N GLY A 245 -10.52 26.63 -4.76
CA GLY A 245 -11.07 27.09 -3.48
C GLY A 245 -12.56 26.76 -3.29
N GLU A 246 -13.11 27.18 -2.15
CA GLU A 246 -14.52 26.89 -1.80
C GLU A 246 -15.54 27.66 -2.67
N ALA A 247 -15.11 28.71 -3.36
CA ALA A 247 -15.98 29.54 -4.19
C ALA A 247 -16.31 28.90 -5.55
N GLY A 248 -15.62 27.81 -5.94
CA GLY A 248 -15.89 27.09 -7.18
C GLY A 248 -15.54 27.90 -8.43
N ASP A 249 -14.49 28.72 -8.37
CA ASP A 249 -14.02 29.47 -9.54
C ASP A 249 -13.46 28.45 -10.56
N ALA A 250 -14.26 28.15 -11.57
CA ALA A 250 -13.91 27.22 -12.63
C ALA A 250 -13.01 27.88 -13.69
N GLU A 251 -11.93 27.21 -14.05
CA GLU A 251 -11.05 27.57 -15.17
C GLU A 251 -10.85 26.35 -16.08
N THR A 252 -10.85 26.59 -17.39
CA THR A 252 -10.66 25.53 -18.39
C THR A 252 -9.37 25.77 -19.15
N PHE A 253 -8.58 24.71 -19.30
CA PHE A 253 -7.32 24.69 -20.03
C PHE A 253 -7.47 23.89 -21.32
N ASP A 254 -6.83 24.36 -22.39
CA ASP A 254 -6.60 23.54 -23.58
C ASP A 254 -5.51 22.50 -23.28
N VAL A 255 -5.77 21.23 -23.57
CA VAL A 255 -4.85 20.11 -23.32
C VAL A 255 -4.63 19.29 -24.58
N ASP A 256 -3.44 18.71 -24.69
CA ASP A 256 -3.08 17.74 -25.73
C ASP A 256 -3.26 16.29 -25.24
N GLY A 257 -3.48 16.11 -23.93
CA GLY A 257 -3.73 14.83 -23.28
C GLY A 257 -3.91 15.00 -21.77
N VAL A 258 -4.52 13.99 -21.13
CA VAL A 258 -4.81 13.96 -19.70
C VAL A 258 -4.37 12.62 -19.11
N VAL A 259 -3.57 12.67 -18.04
CA VAL A 259 -3.24 11.50 -17.21
C VAL A 259 -4.05 11.57 -15.93
N VAL A 260 -4.94 10.60 -15.73
CA VAL A 260 -5.69 10.44 -14.49
C VAL A 260 -4.90 9.54 -13.54
N ALA A 261 -4.19 10.16 -12.59
CA ALA A 261 -3.38 9.50 -11.56
C ALA A 261 -4.09 9.52 -10.19
N ALA A 262 -5.42 9.39 -10.21
CA ALA A 262 -6.30 9.40 -9.04
C ALA A 262 -7.03 8.06 -8.89
N MET A 263 -7.80 7.92 -7.80
CA MET A 263 -8.63 6.72 -7.58
C MET A 263 -9.67 6.56 -8.71
N PRO A 264 -10.08 5.32 -9.06
CA PRO A 264 -10.98 5.08 -10.19
C PRO A 264 -12.28 5.87 -10.16
N ASN A 265 -12.82 6.19 -8.98
CA ASN A 265 -14.01 7.03 -8.87
C ASN A 265 -13.84 8.46 -9.41
N VAL A 266 -12.59 8.94 -9.48
CA VAL A 266 -12.26 10.21 -10.14
C VAL A 266 -12.25 10.00 -11.66
N LEU A 267 -11.67 8.89 -12.15
CA LEU A 267 -11.75 8.53 -13.57
C LEU A 267 -13.20 8.41 -14.04
N GLU A 268 -14.02 7.66 -13.31
CA GLU A 268 -15.46 7.49 -13.52
C GLU A 268 -16.18 8.84 -13.60
N ALA A 269 -15.94 9.72 -12.62
CA ALA A 269 -16.59 11.03 -12.56
C ALA A 269 -16.18 11.96 -13.71
N LEU A 270 -14.93 11.87 -14.18
CA LEU A 270 -14.39 12.74 -15.23
C LEU A 270 -14.70 12.25 -16.65
N THR A 271 -14.84 10.94 -16.85
CA THR A 271 -14.86 10.33 -18.19
C THR A 271 -16.06 9.42 -18.45
N GLY A 272 -16.73 8.95 -17.39
CA GLY A 272 -17.78 7.93 -17.48
C GLY A 272 -17.27 6.50 -17.67
N TYR A 273 -15.96 6.26 -17.69
CA TYR A 273 -15.38 4.91 -17.67
C TYR A 273 -15.74 4.21 -16.36
N GLU A 274 -16.35 3.03 -16.41
CA GLU A 274 -16.73 2.24 -15.23
C GLU A 274 -15.59 1.31 -14.82
N CYS A 275 -15.16 1.34 -13.55
CA CYS A 275 -14.13 0.45 -13.04
C CYS A 275 -14.75 -0.66 -12.19
N ASP A 276 -14.55 -1.92 -12.62
CA ASP A 276 -15.11 -3.09 -11.94
C ASP A 276 -14.32 -3.52 -10.69
N ILE A 277 -13.11 -2.96 -10.47
CA ILE A 277 -12.28 -3.31 -9.31
C ILE A 277 -12.89 -2.76 -8.02
N GLU A 278 -13.15 -3.66 -7.09
CA GLU A 278 -13.55 -3.32 -5.73
C GLU A 278 -12.35 -2.89 -4.87
N PHE A 279 -12.58 -1.88 -4.03
CA PHE A 279 -11.57 -1.32 -3.13
C PHE A 279 -12.02 -1.40 -1.68
N GLN A 280 -11.06 -1.65 -0.80
CA GLN A 280 -11.23 -1.58 0.63
C GLN A 280 -10.68 -0.27 1.20
N GLY A 281 -11.41 0.27 2.17
CA GLY A 281 -10.99 1.42 2.96
C GLY A 281 -10.00 1.03 4.06
N THR A 282 -9.37 2.02 4.66
CA THR A 282 -8.57 1.84 5.87
C THR A 282 -8.84 2.96 6.85
N VAL A 283 -8.97 2.58 8.12
CA VAL A 283 -8.77 3.46 9.28
C VAL A 283 -7.41 3.11 9.86
N CYS A 284 -6.50 4.08 9.90
CA CYS A 284 -5.14 3.88 10.40
C CYS A 284 -4.86 4.94 11.47
N THR A 285 -4.64 4.51 12.70
CA THR A 285 -4.30 5.42 13.79
C THR A 285 -2.84 5.27 14.15
N LEU A 286 -2.11 6.39 14.15
CA LEU A 286 -0.77 6.49 14.67
C LEU A 286 -0.83 6.90 16.15
N VAL A 287 -0.27 6.07 17.01
CA VAL A 287 -0.21 6.25 18.47
C VAL A 287 1.24 6.58 18.84
N SER A 288 1.46 7.72 19.48
CA SER A 288 2.74 8.04 20.10
C SER A 288 2.72 7.71 21.58
N MET A 289 3.79 7.09 22.06
CA MET A 289 3.92 6.58 23.42
C MET A 289 5.29 6.90 24.04
N GLU A 290 5.34 7.00 25.36
CA GLU A 290 6.58 7.17 26.13
C GLU A 290 7.48 5.91 26.08
N ASN A 291 6.88 4.73 25.98
CA ASN A 291 7.60 3.46 25.92
C ASN A 291 7.04 2.58 24.80
N SER A 292 7.90 1.68 24.34
CA SER A 292 7.56 0.66 23.37
C SER A 292 6.52 -0.32 23.94
N LEU A 293 5.54 -0.71 23.11
CA LEU A 293 4.53 -1.72 23.48
C LEU A 293 5.15 -3.13 23.44
N THR A 294 5.93 -3.42 22.41
CA THR A 294 6.61 -4.71 22.17
C THR A 294 7.99 -4.45 21.58
N ASP A 295 8.85 -5.46 21.42
CA ASP A 295 10.12 -5.31 20.68
C ASP A 295 10.02 -5.71 19.19
N THR A 296 8.79 -5.76 18.65
CA THR A 296 8.44 -6.26 17.32
C THR A 296 8.05 -5.10 16.40
N TYR A 297 8.54 -5.09 15.15
CA TYR A 297 8.11 -4.11 14.16
C TYR A 297 6.72 -4.44 13.63
N TRP A 298 6.50 -5.67 13.17
CA TRP A 298 5.21 -6.10 12.62
C TRP A 298 4.63 -7.25 13.43
N LEU A 299 3.57 -6.97 14.17
CA LEU A 299 2.84 -7.95 14.97
C LEU A 299 1.48 -8.22 14.33
N ASN A 300 1.28 -9.43 13.82
CA ASN A 300 -0.05 -9.87 13.40
C ASN A 300 -0.81 -10.41 14.61
N VAL A 301 -2.09 -10.10 14.72
CA VAL A 301 -2.92 -10.43 15.88
C VAL A 301 -4.01 -11.40 15.45
N ALA A 302 -3.97 -12.63 15.97
CA ALA A 302 -4.97 -13.66 15.73
C ALA A 302 -6.07 -13.68 16.81
N ASP A 303 -5.74 -13.25 18.03
CA ASP A 303 -6.70 -13.15 19.13
C ASP A 303 -7.77 -12.08 18.84
N ASP A 304 -8.95 -12.24 19.45
CA ASP A 304 -10.07 -11.32 19.28
C ASP A 304 -9.69 -9.89 19.71
N ALA A 305 -9.66 -9.00 18.73
CA ALA A 305 -9.21 -7.62 18.88
C ALA A 305 -9.90 -6.73 17.84
N PRO A 306 -10.02 -5.42 18.10
CA PRO A 306 -10.62 -4.51 17.13
C PRO A 306 -9.73 -4.28 15.90
N PHE A 307 -8.45 -4.67 15.94
CA PHE A 307 -7.45 -4.59 14.89
C PHE A 307 -6.83 -5.97 14.63
N GLY A 308 -6.33 -6.20 13.41
CA GLY A 308 -5.68 -7.47 13.04
C GLY A 308 -4.15 -7.41 12.96
N ALA A 309 -3.57 -6.22 13.06
CA ALA A 309 -2.12 -6.03 13.08
C ALA A 309 -1.75 -4.78 13.88
N LEU A 310 -0.52 -4.76 14.37
CA LEU A 310 0.12 -3.65 15.06
C LEU A 310 1.50 -3.45 14.42
N ILE A 311 1.80 -2.24 13.95
CA ILE A 311 3.08 -1.92 13.32
C ILE A 311 3.79 -0.88 14.18
N GLU A 312 4.70 -1.35 15.02
CA GLU A 312 5.48 -0.49 15.90
C GLU A 312 6.71 0.01 15.15
N HIS A 313 6.52 1.13 14.46
CA HIS A 313 7.50 1.75 13.58
C HIS A 313 8.85 1.98 14.25
N THR A 314 8.83 2.32 15.54
CA THR A 314 10.08 2.59 16.27
C THR A 314 10.89 1.36 16.69
N ASN A 315 10.40 0.16 16.40
CA ASN A 315 11.21 -1.07 16.41
C ASN A 315 11.92 -1.34 15.08
N PHE A 316 11.58 -0.57 14.05
CA PHE A 316 12.19 -0.62 12.71
C PHE A 316 13.14 0.54 12.47
N ILE A 317 12.74 1.76 12.86
CA ILE A 317 13.53 2.98 12.81
C ILE A 317 13.65 3.56 14.22
N ASP A 318 14.87 3.82 14.69
CA ASP A 318 15.14 4.21 16.09
C ASP A 318 14.32 5.45 16.53
N GLU A 319 13.81 5.43 17.77
CA GLU A 319 12.96 6.50 18.31
C GLU A 319 13.66 7.86 18.37
N SER A 320 14.99 7.90 18.32
CA SER A 320 15.75 9.15 18.27
C SER A 320 15.42 10.02 17.04
N HIS A 321 14.93 9.41 15.96
CA HIS A 321 14.40 10.13 14.79
C HIS A 321 13.09 10.87 15.09
N TYR A 322 12.34 10.44 16.11
CA TYR A 322 11.00 10.97 16.45
C TYR A 322 10.99 11.67 17.80
N GLY A 323 12.13 12.23 18.22
CA GLY A 323 12.24 12.96 19.48
C GLY A 323 12.26 12.06 20.72
N GLY A 324 12.50 10.76 20.55
CA GLY A 324 12.47 9.76 21.62
C GLY A 324 11.07 9.18 21.90
N GLU A 325 10.07 9.51 21.09
CA GLU A 325 8.73 8.92 21.19
C GLU A 325 8.66 7.58 20.45
N HIS A 326 7.95 6.60 21.01
CA HIS A 326 7.66 5.35 20.33
C HIS A 326 6.38 5.46 19.50
N LEU A 327 6.43 5.03 18.24
CA LEU A 327 5.34 5.19 17.28
C LEU A 327 4.75 3.84 16.88
N LEU A 328 3.44 3.70 17.08
CA LEU A 328 2.67 2.49 16.80
C LEU A 328 1.52 2.79 15.84
N TYR A 329 1.49 2.14 14.68
CA TYR A 329 0.31 2.14 13.82
C TYR A 329 -0.66 1.04 14.23
N VAL A 330 -1.94 1.40 14.29
CA VAL A 330 -3.08 0.52 14.49
C VAL A 330 -3.98 0.59 13.25
N PRO A 331 -3.73 -0.23 12.22
CA PRO A 331 -4.56 -0.27 11.02
C PRO A 331 -5.77 -1.21 11.17
N LYS A 332 -6.87 -0.81 10.54
CA LYS A 332 -8.01 -1.68 10.26
C LYS A 332 -8.51 -1.46 8.84
N TYR A 333 -8.60 -2.55 8.09
CA TYR A 333 -9.20 -2.56 6.76
C TYR A 333 -10.73 -2.59 6.87
N ILE A 334 -11.39 -1.81 6.01
CA ILE A 334 -12.82 -1.57 6.02
C ILE A 334 -13.42 -2.05 4.71
N GLN A 335 -14.28 -3.08 4.78
CA GLN A 335 -14.96 -3.64 3.61
C GLN A 335 -16.32 -2.96 3.33
N SER A 336 -16.89 -2.30 4.34
CA SER A 336 -18.19 -1.64 4.22
C SER A 336 -18.18 -0.31 4.99
N PRO A 337 -18.80 0.75 4.44
CA PRO A 337 -19.03 1.98 5.19
C PRO A 337 -19.83 1.78 6.48
N GLU A 338 -20.56 0.66 6.63
CA GLU A 338 -21.30 0.34 7.85
C GLU A 338 -20.40 -0.19 8.99
N ASP A 339 -19.11 -0.43 8.74
CA ASP A 339 -18.19 -0.84 9.80
C ASP A 339 -18.14 0.21 10.92
N PRO A 340 -18.27 -0.18 12.20
CA PRO A 340 -18.25 0.76 13.31
C PRO A 340 -17.03 1.68 13.31
N ALA A 341 -15.84 1.17 13.04
CA ALA A 341 -14.62 1.99 13.04
C ALA A 341 -14.61 3.05 11.93
N TRP A 342 -15.38 2.83 10.86
CA TRP A 342 -15.56 3.83 9.80
C TRP A 342 -16.54 4.94 10.19
N GLN A 343 -17.58 4.60 10.96
CA GLN A 343 -18.61 5.53 11.42
C GLN A 343 -18.21 6.30 12.69
N ASP A 344 -17.36 5.70 13.51
CA ASP A 344 -16.84 6.26 14.76
C ASP A 344 -16.07 7.58 14.49
N SER A 345 -16.27 8.57 15.37
CA SER A 345 -15.41 9.75 15.46
C SER A 345 -13.97 9.39 15.82
N ASP A 346 -13.01 10.30 15.63
CA ASP A 346 -11.60 10.05 15.95
C ASP A 346 -11.43 9.64 17.42
N GLU A 347 -12.13 10.30 18.34
CA GLU A 347 -12.11 9.99 19.78
C GLU A 347 -12.67 8.57 20.08
N GLU A 348 -13.74 8.16 19.37
CA GLU A 348 -14.32 6.82 19.53
C GLU A 348 -13.42 5.72 18.95
N VAL A 349 -12.75 6.00 17.83
CA VAL A 349 -11.74 5.12 17.23
C VAL A 349 -10.53 4.97 18.17
N GLU A 350 -10.05 6.08 18.74
CA GLU A 350 -8.95 6.07 19.70
C GLU A 350 -9.30 5.22 20.93
N GLU A 351 -10.46 5.43 21.53
CA GLU A 351 -10.93 4.65 22.68
C GLU A 351 -11.00 3.15 22.36
N ARG A 352 -11.54 2.80 21.17
CA ARG A 352 -11.61 1.42 20.69
C ARG A 352 -10.22 0.77 20.58
N TRP A 353 -9.22 1.50 20.09
CA TRP A 353 -7.86 0.97 20.02
C TRP A 353 -7.24 0.79 21.39
N LEU A 354 -7.41 1.76 22.29
CA LEU A 354 -6.88 1.68 23.65
C LEU A 354 -7.50 0.52 24.44
N ASP A 355 -8.83 0.31 24.33
CA ASP A 355 -9.53 -0.84 24.90
C ASP A 355 -8.95 -2.17 24.39
N GLY A 356 -8.69 -2.26 23.08
CA GLY A 356 -8.07 -3.43 22.46
C GLY A 356 -6.65 -3.67 22.96
N LEU A 357 -5.83 -2.63 23.05
CA LEU A 357 -4.46 -2.71 23.55
C LEU A 357 -4.42 -3.13 25.03
N GLU A 358 -5.25 -2.56 25.90
CA GLU A 358 -5.33 -2.97 27.31
C GLU A 358 -5.79 -4.42 27.50
N SER A 359 -6.69 -4.88 26.62
CA SER A 359 -7.18 -6.26 26.66
C SER A 359 -6.10 -7.28 26.30
N LEU A 360 -5.27 -6.96 25.30
CA LEU A 360 -4.22 -7.86 24.84
C LEU A 360 -2.92 -7.73 25.63
N PHE A 361 -2.54 -6.53 26.08
CA PHE A 361 -1.25 -6.25 26.70
C PHE A 361 -1.44 -5.81 28.16
N PRO A 362 -1.33 -6.70 29.16
CA PRO A 362 -1.59 -6.37 30.56
C PRO A 362 -0.68 -5.30 31.16
N ASP A 363 0.49 -5.09 30.56
CA ASP A 363 1.47 -4.08 30.99
C ASP A 363 1.25 -2.72 30.29
N PHE A 364 0.32 -2.64 29.33
CA PHE A 364 -0.03 -1.37 28.68
C PHE A 364 -0.87 -0.49 29.62
N ASP A 365 -0.45 0.76 29.77
CA ASP A 365 -1.16 1.81 30.51
C ASP A 365 -1.41 3.02 29.60
N ARG A 366 -2.66 3.50 29.52
CA ARG A 366 -3.03 4.64 28.66
C ARG A 366 -2.30 5.93 29.01
N SER A 367 -1.82 6.09 30.24
CA SER A 367 -1.08 7.30 30.65
C SER A 367 0.26 7.46 29.93
N GLN A 368 0.76 6.40 29.27
CA GLN A 368 1.96 6.48 28.44
C GLN A 368 1.70 7.04 27.04
N VAL A 369 0.44 7.23 26.63
CA VAL A 369 0.08 7.76 25.30
C VAL A 369 0.26 9.27 25.29
N ASN A 370 1.12 9.77 24.41
CA ASN A 370 1.38 11.19 24.24
C ASN A 370 0.30 11.86 23.38
N TRP A 371 -0.02 11.22 22.26
CA TRP A 371 -1.01 11.68 21.29
C TRP A 371 -1.40 10.55 20.34
N MET A 372 -2.56 10.69 19.70
CA MET A 372 -3.05 9.82 18.63
C MET A 372 -3.47 10.67 17.43
N LYS A 373 -3.27 10.16 16.22
CA LYS A 373 -3.73 10.78 14.96
C LYS A 373 -4.33 9.71 14.07
N THR A 374 -5.56 9.93 13.62
CA THR A 374 -6.29 8.96 12.79
C THR A 374 -6.40 9.45 11.34
N ALA A 375 -6.01 8.59 10.40
CA ALA A 375 -6.23 8.76 8.97
C ALA A 375 -7.33 7.81 8.49
N ARG A 376 -8.23 8.31 7.65
CA ARG A 376 -9.26 7.51 6.97
C ARG A 376 -9.17 7.71 5.47
N ASN A 377 -9.21 6.63 4.73
CA ASN A 377 -9.36 6.70 3.29
C ASN A 377 -10.28 5.57 2.82
N PRO A 378 -11.32 5.87 2.02
CA PRO A 378 -12.31 4.88 1.61
C PRO A 378 -11.78 3.87 0.59
N ARG A 379 -10.64 4.14 -0.05
CA ARG A 379 -10.03 3.30 -1.08
C ARG A 379 -8.52 3.32 -0.92
N THR A 380 -8.00 2.34 -0.21
CA THR A 380 -6.55 2.23 0.10
C THR A 380 -5.88 1.03 -0.52
N ALA A 381 -6.67 0.00 -0.83
CA ALA A 381 -6.17 -1.19 -1.49
C ALA A 381 -7.26 -1.79 -2.38
N PRO A 382 -6.90 -2.38 -3.53
CA PRO A 382 -7.81 -3.26 -4.25
C PRO A 382 -8.11 -4.51 -3.44
N VAL A 383 -9.26 -5.12 -3.71
CA VAL A 383 -9.51 -6.52 -3.37
C VAL A 383 -9.06 -7.36 -4.56
N TYR A 384 -7.92 -8.04 -4.41
CA TYR A 384 -7.35 -8.90 -5.47
C TYR A 384 -8.15 -10.21 -5.58
N GLU A 385 -9.35 -10.12 -6.13
CA GLU A 385 -10.21 -11.27 -6.36
C GLU A 385 -9.78 -12.11 -7.57
N ARG A 386 -10.42 -13.25 -7.76
CA ARG A 386 -10.20 -14.10 -8.95
C ARG A 386 -10.74 -13.39 -10.20
N GLY A 387 -10.01 -13.45 -11.32
CA GLY A 387 -10.34 -12.66 -12.51
C GLY A 387 -9.97 -11.17 -12.39
N TYR A 388 -9.12 -10.77 -11.43
CA TYR A 388 -8.66 -9.40 -11.27
C TYR A 388 -8.03 -8.80 -12.53
N LEU A 389 -7.23 -9.55 -13.28
CA LEU A 389 -6.51 -9.04 -14.45
C LEU A 389 -7.46 -8.62 -15.58
N ASP A 390 -8.63 -9.27 -15.69
CA ASP A 390 -9.68 -8.89 -16.65
C ASP A 390 -10.34 -7.54 -16.29
N MET A 391 -10.21 -7.08 -15.05
CA MET A 391 -10.82 -5.84 -14.55
C MET A 391 -9.84 -4.66 -14.48
N VAL A 392 -8.55 -4.92 -14.75
CA VAL A 392 -7.51 -3.88 -14.71
C VAL A 392 -7.82 -2.79 -15.73
N VAL A 393 -7.70 -1.54 -15.29
CA VAL A 393 -7.89 -0.38 -16.15
C VAL A 393 -6.64 -0.19 -17.02
N PRO A 394 -6.77 -0.16 -18.36
CA PRO A 394 -5.63 0.00 -19.24
C PRO A 394 -5.03 1.41 -19.13
N TYR A 395 -3.72 1.52 -19.41
CA TYR A 395 -3.02 2.80 -19.32
C TYR A 395 -3.48 3.82 -20.37
N ASP A 396 -3.95 3.35 -21.52
CA ASP A 396 -4.49 4.16 -22.62
C ASP A 396 -5.98 3.83 -22.79
N LEU A 397 -6.82 4.87 -22.73
CA LEU A 397 -8.27 4.77 -22.80
C LEU A 397 -8.83 5.29 -24.13
N ALA A 398 -8.02 5.31 -25.20
CA ALA A 398 -8.46 5.75 -26.53
C ALA A 398 -9.72 5.01 -27.03
N ASP A 399 -9.79 3.69 -26.83
CA ASP A 399 -10.89 2.86 -27.30
C ASP A 399 -12.18 3.02 -26.46
N ASP A 400 -12.04 3.31 -25.16
CA ASP A 400 -13.16 3.35 -24.21
C ASP A 400 -13.69 4.77 -23.95
N VAL A 401 -12.80 5.77 -23.96
CA VAL A 401 -13.09 7.16 -23.58
C VAL A 401 -12.80 8.11 -24.76
N GLY A 402 -11.58 8.07 -25.29
CA GLY A 402 -11.14 8.92 -26.39
C GLY A 402 -9.63 9.16 -26.39
N ASP A 403 -9.09 9.49 -27.55
CA ASP A 403 -7.66 9.73 -27.78
C ASP A 403 -7.11 10.76 -26.77
N GLY A 404 -5.96 10.46 -26.18
CA GLY A 404 -5.30 11.38 -25.24
C GLY A 404 -5.81 11.31 -23.81
N VAL A 405 -6.56 10.26 -23.42
CA VAL A 405 -6.92 9.99 -22.02
C VAL A 405 -6.17 8.75 -21.52
N TYR A 406 -5.45 8.91 -20.41
CA TYR A 406 -4.59 7.87 -19.84
C TYR A 406 -4.88 7.67 -18.35
N TYR A 407 -4.63 6.48 -17.83
CA TYR A 407 -4.87 6.14 -16.42
C TYR A 407 -3.64 5.52 -15.74
N ALA A 408 -3.14 6.20 -14.70
CA ALA A 408 -1.97 5.79 -13.91
C ALA A 408 -2.32 5.47 -12.44
N GLY A 409 -3.60 5.20 -12.15
CA GLY A 409 -4.07 5.01 -10.78
C GLY A 409 -3.94 3.57 -10.26
N MET A 410 -4.49 3.34 -9.06
CA MET A 410 -4.31 2.08 -8.33
C MET A 410 -4.97 0.85 -8.99
N ALA A 411 -5.89 1.06 -9.94
CA ALA A 411 -6.55 -0.01 -10.69
C ALA A 411 -5.78 -0.45 -11.95
N SER A 412 -4.54 0.01 -12.13
CA SER A 412 -3.69 -0.34 -13.27
C SER A 412 -2.88 -1.62 -13.02
N GLU A 413 -2.35 -2.20 -14.08
CA GLU A 413 -1.64 -3.49 -14.07
C GLU A 413 -0.42 -3.49 -13.16
N ALA A 414 0.30 -2.36 -13.06
CA ALA A 414 1.49 -2.23 -12.22
C ALA A 414 1.22 -2.37 -10.70
N GLN A 415 -0.04 -2.39 -10.30
CA GLN A 415 -0.47 -2.56 -8.91
C GLN A 415 -0.96 -3.99 -8.62
N TYR A 416 -0.84 -4.88 -9.60
CA TYR A 416 -1.08 -6.31 -9.46
C TYR A 416 0.24 -7.07 -9.24
N PRO A 417 0.25 -8.15 -8.44
CA PRO A 417 -0.84 -8.63 -7.56
C PRO A 417 -0.79 -7.96 -6.19
N GLU A 418 0.06 -6.96 -5.98
CA GLU A 418 0.11 -6.16 -4.77
C GLU A 418 0.44 -4.70 -5.07
N ARG A 419 -0.25 -3.80 -4.38
CA ARG A 419 -0.05 -2.36 -4.47
C ARG A 419 1.28 -1.95 -3.86
N SER A 420 1.97 -1.01 -4.50
CA SER A 420 3.15 -0.39 -3.92
C SER A 420 3.46 0.99 -4.50
N LEU A 421 4.40 1.70 -3.88
CA LEU A 421 4.92 2.96 -4.40
C LEU A 421 5.69 2.74 -5.72
N ASN A 422 6.38 1.61 -5.84
CA ASN A 422 7.03 1.21 -7.10
C ASN A 422 6.01 1.06 -8.22
N GLY A 423 4.93 0.31 -7.99
CA GLY A 423 3.85 0.17 -8.95
C GLY A 423 3.24 1.51 -9.36
N ALA A 424 3.20 2.51 -8.46
CA ALA A 424 2.67 3.83 -8.77
C ALA A 424 3.61 4.59 -9.75
N ILE A 425 4.92 4.49 -9.54
CA ILE A 425 5.92 5.06 -10.44
C ILE A 425 5.83 4.40 -11.81
N VAL A 426 5.77 3.06 -11.86
CA VAL A 426 5.64 2.29 -13.11
C VAL A 426 4.38 2.70 -13.87
N ALA A 427 3.22 2.78 -13.20
CA ALA A 427 1.98 3.24 -13.85
C ALA A 427 2.11 4.66 -14.43
N GLY A 428 2.75 5.57 -13.69
CA GLY A 428 3.04 6.92 -14.19
C GLY A 428 3.96 6.92 -15.41
N TYR A 429 4.96 6.03 -15.44
CA TYR A 429 5.88 5.88 -16.57
C TYR A 429 5.21 5.29 -17.80
N GLU A 430 4.39 4.25 -17.62
CA GLU A 430 3.63 3.60 -18.70
C GLU A 430 2.70 4.60 -19.41
N CYS A 431 2.00 5.47 -18.67
CA CYS A 431 1.19 6.53 -19.28
C CYS A 431 2.05 7.59 -19.99
N ALA A 432 3.15 8.02 -19.37
CA ALA A 432 4.04 9.01 -19.96
C ALA A 432 4.66 8.52 -21.28
N ASP A 433 5.11 7.26 -21.32
CA ASP A 433 5.75 6.68 -22.50
C ASP A 433 4.78 6.59 -23.68
N ARG A 434 3.52 6.22 -23.44
CA ARG A 434 2.46 6.21 -24.48
C ARG A 434 2.11 7.59 -25.04
N ILE A 435 2.36 8.66 -24.28
CA ILE A 435 2.19 10.06 -24.74
C ILE A 435 3.40 10.51 -25.58
N ILE A 436 4.59 9.97 -25.29
CA ILE A 436 5.85 10.34 -25.94
C ILE A 436 6.00 9.66 -27.31
N GLU A 437 5.50 8.43 -27.45
CA GLU A 437 5.47 7.67 -28.72
C GLU A 437 4.67 8.35 -29.83
#